data_AF-A0A7S1YCZ0-F1
#
_entry.id   AF-A0A7S1YCZ0-F1
#
_cell.length_a   1.000
_cell.length_b   1.000
_cell.length_c   1.000
_cell.angle_alpha   90.00
_cell.angle_beta   90.00
_cell.angle_gamma   90.00
#
_symmetry.space_group_name_H-M   'P 1'
#
loop_
_entity.id
_entity.type
_entity.pdbx_description
1 polymer ?
#
loop_
_entity_poly.entity_id
_entity_poly.type
_entity_poly.pdbx_seq_one_letter_code
_entity_poly.pdbx_strand_id
1 'polypeptide(L)'
;NSMLGVTPVCLFDSKNADAAFYNVLYSFSYPNDFTHGFGGFLTGLSIAAVVIYFVTSSDSGSLVVDFLASNGNLDHHWVQRIFWSATEGAVATALLRAGGSDALKAVQAASIIAGLPFTLFLVYMLQSIVVMCQTADEAP
;
A
#
# COMPACT_ATOMS: atom_id res chain seq x y z
N ASN A 1 -5.79 -33.05 12.47
CA ASN A 1 -5.92 -31.81 11.66
C ASN A 1 -4.80 -30.83 12.00
N SER A 2 -3.56 -31.24 11.76
CA SER A 2 -2.39 -30.36 11.89
C SER A 2 -1.71 -30.36 10.53
N MET A 3 -2.19 -29.52 9.62
CA MET A 3 -1.42 -29.24 8.40
C MET A 3 -0.10 -28.62 8.87
N LEU A 4 1.02 -29.30 8.61
CA LEU A 4 2.35 -28.70 8.78
C LEU A 4 2.37 -27.41 7.95
N GLY A 5 2.56 -26.25 8.59
CA GLY A 5 2.65 -24.96 7.90
C GLY A 5 1.64 -23.90 8.31
N VAL A 6 0.50 -24.29 8.86
CA VAL A 6 -0.43 -23.35 9.49
C VAL A 6 -0.18 -23.41 10.99
N THR A 7 0.54 -22.43 11.53
CA THR A 7 0.63 -22.29 12.99
C THR A 7 -0.81 -22.20 13.50
N PRO A 8 -1.28 -23.13 14.35
CA PRO A 8 -2.63 -23.06 14.89
C PRO A 8 -2.80 -21.70 15.57
N VAL A 9 -4.00 -21.11 15.54
CA VAL A 9 -4.27 -19.78 16.13
C VAL A 9 -3.74 -19.65 17.56
N CYS A 10 -3.72 -20.75 18.31
CA CYS A 10 -3.20 -20.86 19.67
C CYS A 10 -1.65 -20.76 19.80
N LEU A 11 -0.90 -20.77 18.69
CA LEU A 11 0.54 -20.53 18.61
C LEU A 11 0.89 -19.24 17.83
N PHE A 12 -0.12 -18.42 17.49
CA PHE A 12 0.12 -17.13 16.84
C PHE A 12 0.78 -16.16 17.82
N ASP A 13 2.00 -15.74 17.51
CA ASP A 13 2.72 -14.70 18.24
C ASP A 13 2.66 -13.39 17.46
N SER A 14 2.03 -12.37 18.06
CA SER A 14 1.91 -11.03 17.49
C SER A 14 3.28 -10.39 17.20
N LYS A 15 4.34 -10.79 17.91
CA LYS A 15 5.70 -10.28 17.69
C LYS A 15 6.33 -10.75 16.37
N ASN A 16 5.86 -11.86 15.81
CA ASN A 16 6.36 -12.44 14.55
C ASN A 16 5.29 -12.40 13.43
N ALA A 17 4.27 -11.56 13.58
CA ALA A 17 3.14 -11.47 12.65
C ALA A 17 3.55 -10.92 11.27
N ASP A 18 4.65 -10.17 11.20
CA ASP A 18 5.22 -9.57 9.99
C ASP A 18 5.74 -10.61 8.98
N ALA A 19 6.24 -11.75 9.47
CA ALA A 19 6.74 -12.84 8.63
C ALA A 19 5.70 -13.95 8.37
N ALA A 20 4.50 -13.87 8.97
CA ALA A 20 3.51 -14.95 8.95
C ALA A 20 3.09 -15.38 7.52
N PHE A 21 2.91 -14.40 6.63
CA PHE A 21 2.57 -14.66 5.23
C PHE A 21 3.64 -15.51 4.51
N TYR A 22 4.91 -15.12 4.66
CA TYR A 22 6.02 -15.84 4.03
C TYR A 22 6.22 -17.23 4.65
N ASN A 23 6.00 -17.38 5.95
CA ASN A 23 6.06 -18.69 6.61
C ASN A 23 5.01 -19.67 6.04
N VAL A 24 3.81 -19.19 5.71
CA VAL A 24 2.79 -19.99 5.03
C VAL A 24 3.23 -20.36 3.62
N LEU A 25 3.79 -19.43 2.86
CA LEU A 25 4.27 -19.72 1.50
C LEU A 25 5.41 -20.75 1.50
N TYR A 26 6.36 -20.62 2.42
CA TYR A 26 7.46 -21.58 2.57
C TYR A 26 7.01 -22.97 3.03
N SER A 27 5.86 -23.09 3.70
CA SER A 27 5.35 -24.40 4.13
C SER A 27 5.00 -25.35 2.97
N PHE A 28 4.82 -24.82 1.76
CA PHE A 28 4.62 -25.61 0.54
C PHE A 28 5.94 -26.15 -0.07
N SER A 29 7.08 -25.98 0.62
CA SER A 29 8.36 -26.63 0.29
C SER A 29 8.61 -27.81 1.23
N TYR A 30 8.45 -29.04 0.75
CA TYR A 30 8.83 -30.25 1.49
C TYR A 30 9.77 -31.14 0.66
N PRO A 31 10.94 -31.57 1.21
CA PRO A 31 11.61 -31.03 2.40
C PRO A 31 12.16 -29.63 2.09
N ASN A 32 12.41 -28.82 3.12
CA ASN A 32 12.77 -27.39 3.09
C ASN A 32 14.10 -27.09 2.37
N ASP A 33 14.10 -27.32 1.06
CA ASP A 33 15.18 -27.08 0.11
C ASP A 33 14.62 -26.16 -0.99
N PHE A 34 15.41 -25.19 -1.45
CA PHE A 34 15.01 -24.30 -2.54
C PHE A 34 14.79 -25.09 -3.85
N THR A 35 15.40 -26.27 -3.95
CA THR A 35 15.42 -27.13 -5.15
C THR A 35 14.22 -28.08 -5.24
N HIS A 36 13.58 -28.40 -4.12
CA HIS A 36 12.49 -29.38 -4.04
C HIS A 36 11.28 -28.82 -3.27
N GLY A 37 10.29 -28.33 -4.03
CA GLY A 37 9.04 -27.76 -3.50
C GLY A 37 8.67 -26.44 -4.20
N PHE A 38 7.43 -25.97 -4.02
CA PHE A 38 6.96 -24.72 -4.62
C PHE A 38 7.15 -23.49 -3.72
N GLY A 39 7.54 -23.66 -2.46
CA GLY A 39 7.59 -22.57 -1.48
C GLY A 39 8.58 -21.45 -1.83
N GLY A 40 9.78 -21.80 -2.30
CA GLY A 40 10.76 -20.82 -2.75
C GLY A 40 10.28 -20.01 -3.96
N PHE A 41 9.66 -20.69 -4.93
CA PHE A 41 9.05 -20.04 -6.09
C PHE A 41 7.90 -19.11 -5.70
N LEU A 42 6.97 -19.57 -4.85
CA LEU A 42 5.83 -18.77 -4.39
C LEU A 42 6.26 -17.54 -3.59
N THR A 43 7.30 -17.65 -2.76
CA THR A 43 7.88 -16.49 -2.06
C THR A 43 8.56 -15.52 -3.02
N GLY A 44 9.33 -16.01 -4.00
CA GLY A 44 9.92 -15.14 -5.02
C GLY A 44 8.85 -14.42 -5.85
N LEU A 45 7.81 -15.14 -6.25
CA LEU A 45 6.67 -14.59 -6.99
C LEU A 45 5.90 -13.56 -6.15
N SER A 46 5.69 -13.80 -4.85
CA SER A 46 4.97 -12.88 -3.99
C SER A 46 5.75 -11.58 -3.78
N ILE A 47 7.07 -11.64 -3.59
CA ILE A 47 7.93 -10.45 -3.52
C ILE A 47 7.83 -9.67 -4.85
N ALA A 48 7.96 -10.34 -5.99
CA ALA A 48 7.84 -9.69 -7.30
C ALA A 48 6.45 -9.02 -7.48
N ALA A 49 5.37 -9.69 -7.08
CA ALA A 49 4.03 -9.15 -7.15
C ALA A 49 3.86 -7.91 -6.26
N VAL A 50 4.38 -7.93 -5.03
CA VAL A 50 4.34 -6.77 -4.12
C VAL A 50 5.13 -5.59 -4.71
N VAL A 51 6.29 -5.83 -5.29
CA VAL A 51 7.10 -4.79 -5.94
C VAL A 51 6.36 -4.16 -7.12
N ILE A 52 5.81 -4.98 -8.03
CA ILE A 52 5.06 -4.49 -9.19
C ILE A 52 3.82 -3.70 -8.75
N TYR A 53 3.09 -4.22 -7.77
CA TYR A 53 1.94 -3.53 -7.19
C TYR A 53 2.34 -2.16 -6.63
N PHE A 54 3.43 -2.10 -5.87
CA PHE A 54 3.90 -0.86 -5.26
C PHE A 54 4.33 0.18 -6.31
N VAL A 55 5.09 -0.25 -7.34
CA VAL A 55 5.54 0.63 -8.44
C VAL A 55 4.35 1.17 -9.23
N THR A 56 3.40 0.31 -9.60
CA THR A 56 2.20 0.71 -10.37
C THR A 56 1.29 1.64 -9.56
N SER A 57 1.15 1.36 -8.26
CA SER A 57 0.38 2.19 -7.33
C SER A 57 1.01 3.58 -7.16
N SER A 58 2.34 3.66 -6.97
CA SER A 58 3.05 4.94 -6.85
C SER A 58 3.03 5.75 -8.14
N ASP A 59 3.10 5.10 -9.32
CA ASP A 59 2.96 5.81 -10.59
C ASP A 59 1.58 6.49 -10.71
N SER A 60 0.52 5.78 -10.32
CA SER A 60 -0.85 6.33 -10.31
C SER A 60 -1.03 7.42 -9.24
N GLY A 61 -0.41 7.27 -8.08
CA GLY A 61 -0.47 8.24 -6.97
C GLY A 61 0.21 9.56 -7.33
N SER A 62 1.46 9.49 -7.82
CA SER A 62 2.22 10.68 -8.22
C SER A 62 1.56 11.45 -9.37
N LEU A 63 0.83 10.77 -10.26
CA LEU A 63 0.02 11.42 -11.29
C LEU A 63 -1.13 12.25 -10.69
N VAL A 64 -1.84 11.73 -9.68
CA VAL A 64 -2.92 12.48 -9.01
C VAL A 64 -2.38 13.70 -8.28
N VAL A 65 -1.26 13.54 -7.56
CA VAL A 65 -0.60 14.65 -6.85
C VAL A 65 -0.15 15.72 -7.83
N ASP A 66 0.40 15.30 -8.97
CA ASP A 66 0.84 16.21 -10.01
C ASP A 66 -0.32 17.03 -10.61
N PHE A 67 -1.46 16.40 -10.90
CA PHE A 67 -2.65 17.12 -11.35
C PHE A 67 -3.21 18.09 -10.32
N LEU A 68 -3.17 17.73 -9.03
CA LEU A 68 -3.59 18.64 -7.96
C LEU A 68 -2.63 19.85 -7.86
N ALA A 69 -1.33 19.63 -8.03
CA ALA A 69 -0.32 20.69 -8.00
C ALA A 69 -0.35 21.61 -9.23
N SER A 70 -0.81 21.09 -10.39
CA SER A 70 -0.97 21.86 -11.64
C SER A 70 -2.33 22.55 -11.79
N ASN A 71 -3.16 22.58 -10.73
CA ASN A 71 -4.53 23.09 -10.76
C ASN A 71 -5.41 22.40 -11.82
N GLY A 72 -5.20 21.10 -12.03
CA GLY A 72 -5.94 20.27 -12.98
C GLY A 72 -5.48 20.38 -14.44
N ASN A 73 -4.33 21.02 -14.70
CA ASN A 73 -3.79 21.06 -16.06
C ASN A 73 -3.21 19.69 -16.45
N LEU A 74 -3.72 19.14 -17.56
CA LEU A 74 -3.28 17.86 -18.12
C LEU A 74 -1.92 17.97 -18.84
N ASP A 75 -1.51 19.17 -19.21
CA ASP A 75 -0.28 19.44 -19.98
C ASP A 75 0.87 19.84 -19.03
N HIS A 76 1.22 18.91 -18.14
CA HIS A 76 2.22 19.13 -17.10
C HIS A 76 3.62 18.63 -17.56
N HIS A 77 4.68 19.31 -17.12
CA HIS A 77 6.05 18.97 -17.47
C HIS A 77 6.52 17.71 -16.71
N TRP A 78 7.02 16.69 -17.42
CA TRP A 78 7.49 15.40 -16.87
C TRP A 78 8.39 15.48 -15.62
N VAL A 79 9.16 16.57 -15.46
CA VAL A 79 10.01 16.83 -14.29
C VAL A 79 9.19 16.92 -12.99
N GLN A 80 8.01 17.53 -13.03
CA GLN A 80 7.16 17.69 -11.84
C GLN A 80 6.64 16.34 -11.32
N ARG A 81 6.36 15.40 -12.21
CA ARG A 81 5.92 14.03 -11.85
C ARG A 81 7.05 13.23 -11.25
N ILE A 82 8.27 13.36 -11.79
CA ILE A 82 9.46 12.74 -11.19
C ILE A 82 9.73 13.32 -9.80
N PHE A 83 9.57 14.64 -9.62
CA PHE A 83 9.70 15.28 -8.32
C PHE A 83 8.74 14.66 -7.29
N TRP A 84 7.44 14.57 -7.61
CA TRP A 84 6.46 14.00 -6.68
C TRP A 84 6.70 12.52 -6.39
N SER A 85 6.97 11.71 -7.43
CA SER A 85 7.31 10.29 -7.27
C SER A 85 8.55 10.08 -6.38
N ALA A 86 9.60 10.90 -6.57
CA ALA A 86 10.82 10.81 -5.75
C ALA A 86 10.57 11.23 -4.30
N THR A 87 9.75 12.26 -4.07
CA THR A 87 9.40 12.69 -2.70
C THR A 87 8.57 11.65 -1.96
N GLU A 88 7.63 10.97 -2.62
CA GLU A 88 6.87 9.87 -2.03
C GLU A 88 7.79 8.72 -1.59
N GLY A 89 8.73 8.32 -2.45
CA GLY A 89 9.74 7.32 -2.12
C GLY A 89 10.67 7.75 -0.98
N ALA A 90 11.03 9.03 -0.93
CA ALA A 90 11.84 9.60 0.14
C ALA A 90 11.10 9.58 1.49
N VAL A 91 9.82 9.93 1.52
CA VAL A 91 8.97 9.87 2.73
C VAL A 91 8.80 8.42 3.19
N ALA A 92 8.53 7.50 2.27
CA ALA A 92 8.44 6.07 2.59
C ALA A 92 9.74 5.55 3.23
N THR A 93 10.90 5.89 2.64
CA THR A 93 12.21 5.52 3.17
C THR A 93 12.46 6.15 4.55
N ALA A 94 12.10 7.42 4.73
CA ALA A 94 12.25 8.12 6.01
C ALA A 94 11.39 7.48 7.12
N LEU A 95 10.15 7.10 6.82
CA LEU A 95 9.24 6.43 7.76
C LEU A 95 9.73 5.03 8.14
N LEU A 96 10.20 4.24 7.17
CA LEU A 96 10.78 2.93 7.44
C LEU A 96 12.03 3.06 8.34
N ARG A 97 12.88 4.04 8.06
CA ARG A 97 14.07 4.31 8.87
C ARG A 97 13.73 4.79 10.28
N ALA A 98 12.70 5.63 10.41
CA ALA A 98 12.24 6.15 11.71
C ALA A 98 11.61 5.06 12.59
N GLY A 99 10.89 4.11 11.99
CA GLY A 99 10.23 3.03 12.73
C GLY A 99 11.15 1.89 13.17
N GLY A 100 12.31 1.71 12.52
CA GLY A 100 13.31 0.71 12.93
C GLY A 100 12.73 -0.70 13.02
N SER A 101 12.80 -1.33 14.19
CA SER A 101 12.23 -2.66 14.45
C SER A 101 10.69 -2.72 14.38
N ASP A 102 10.02 -1.58 14.51
CA ASP A 102 8.56 -1.44 14.44
C ASP A 102 8.13 -0.64 13.20
N ALA A 103 8.92 -0.71 12.11
CA ALA A 103 8.66 0.01 10.86
C ALA A 103 7.21 -0.13 10.35
N LEU A 104 6.63 -1.32 10.46
CA LEU A 104 5.25 -1.57 10.05
C LEU A 104 4.24 -0.74 10.85
N LYS A 105 4.41 -0.66 12.18
CA LYS A 105 3.54 0.15 13.05
C LYS A 105 3.73 1.64 12.79
N ALA A 106 4.96 2.08 12.54
CA ALA A 106 5.25 3.48 12.24
C ALA A 106 4.55 3.94 10.94
N VAL A 107 4.65 3.15 9.87
CA VAL A 107 3.97 3.44 8.59
C VAL A 107 2.45 3.40 8.76
N GLN A 108 1.91 2.43 9.52
CA GLN A 108 0.48 2.36 9.80
C GLN A 108 -0.04 3.58 10.56
N ALA A 109 0.68 4.01 11.62
CA ALA A 109 0.31 5.17 12.40
C ALA A 109 0.33 6.46 11.54
N ALA A 110 1.35 6.61 10.69
CA ALA A 110 1.44 7.74 9.76
C ALA A 110 0.22 7.79 8.81
N SER A 111 -0.16 6.65 8.23
CA SER A 111 -1.34 6.56 7.36
C SER A 111 -2.65 6.89 8.08
N ILE A 112 -2.82 6.46 9.34
CA ILE A 112 -4.02 6.77 10.13
C ILE A 112 -4.11 8.27 10.42
N ILE A 113 -3.01 8.88 10.85
CA ILE A 113 -2.97 10.31 11.18
C ILE A 113 -3.20 11.17 9.93
N ALA A 114 -2.64 10.77 8.79
CA ALA A 114 -2.83 11.47 7.51
C ALA A 114 -4.25 11.28 6.94
N GLY A 115 -4.83 10.07 7.07
CA GLY A 115 -6.15 9.74 6.53
C GLY A 115 -7.32 10.31 7.33
N LEU A 116 -7.16 10.53 8.64
CA LEU A 116 -8.21 11.04 9.51
C LEU A 116 -8.76 12.41 9.07
N PRO A 117 -7.95 13.48 8.89
CA PRO A 117 -8.46 14.77 8.42
C PRO A 117 -9.03 14.69 7.00
N PHE A 118 -8.45 13.86 6.14
CA PHE A 118 -8.95 13.67 4.77
C PHE A 118 -10.33 13.01 4.75
N THR A 119 -10.60 12.11 5.70
CA THR A 119 -11.93 11.48 5.86
C THR A 119 -13.01 12.52 6.15
N LEU A 120 -12.73 13.52 7.00
CA LEU A 120 -13.67 14.61 7.26
C LEU A 120 -13.94 15.43 5.99
N PHE A 121 -12.91 15.67 5.19
CA PHE A 121 -13.04 16.36 3.91
C PHE A 121 -13.86 15.56 2.89
N LEU A 122 -13.69 14.25 2.83
CA LEU A 122 -14.50 13.37 1.97
C LEU A 122 -15.99 13.42 2.35
N VAL A 123 -16.32 13.45 3.64
CA VAL A 123 -17.71 13.61 4.10
C VAL A 123 -18.31 14.93 3.62
N TYR A 124 -17.51 16.01 3.61
CA TYR A 124 -17.94 17.29 3.05
C TYR A 124 -18.13 17.23 1.53
N MET A 125 -17.23 16.57 0.79
CA MET A 125 -17.36 16.38 -0.65
C MET A 125 -18.65 15.62 -1.04
N LEU A 126 -19.11 14.67 -0.22
CA LEU A 126 -20.38 14.00 -0.47
C LEU A 126 -21.55 14.98 -0.52
N GLN A 127 -21.56 16.01 0.33
CA GLN A 127 -22.57 17.06 0.27
C GLN A 127 -22.43 17.89 -1.02
N SER A 128 -21.20 18.22 -1.43
CA SER A 128 -20.95 18.93 -2.69
C SER A 128 -21.46 18.15 -3.90
N ILE A 129 -21.29 16.82 -3.92
CA ILE A 129 -21.79 15.95 -5.00
C ILE A 129 -23.32 15.94 -5.02
N VAL A 130 -23.99 15.87 -3.86
CA VAL A 130 -25.46 15.93 -3.81
C VAL A 130 -25.98 17.25 -4.39
N VAL A 131 -25.36 18.38 -4.04
CA VAL A 131 -25.72 19.70 -4.61
C VAL A 131 -25.45 19.76 -6.11
N MET A 132 -24.33 19.20 -6.58
CA MET A 132 -24.02 19.10 -8.01
C MET A 132 -25.10 18.28 -8.76
N CYS A 133 -25.54 17.15 -8.21
CA CYS A 133 -26.58 16.34 -8.83
C CYS A 133 -27.92 17.07 -8.90
N GLN A 134 -28.31 17.76 -7.82
CA GLN A 134 -29.54 18.55 -7.79
C GLN A 134 -29.53 19.68 -8.84
N THR A 135 -28.40 20.38 -8.95
CA THR A 135 -28.25 21.44 -9.96
C THR A 135 -28.19 20.91 -11.40
N ALA A 136 -27.73 19.67 -11.60
CA ALA A 136 -27.77 19.03 -12.92
C ALA A 136 -29.19 18.61 -13.34
N ASP A 137 -30.04 18.18 -12.40
CA ASP A 137 -31.45 17.86 -12.67
C ASP A 137 -32.31 19.10 -12.94
N GLU A 138 -31.88 20.27 -12.46
CA GLU A 138 -32.55 21.56 -12.69
C GLU A 138 -32.10 22.27 -13.99
N ALA A 139 -31.11 21.73 -14.71
CA ALA A 139 -30.67 22.28 -15.99
C ALA A 139 -31.64 21.89 -17.13
N PRO A 140 -32.12 22.84 -17.97
CA PRO A 140 -33.09 22.58 -19.03
C PRO A 140 -32.54 21.80 -20.23
#